data_AF-A0A932GU81-F1
#
_entry.id   AF-A0A932GU81-F1
#
_cell.length_a   1.000
_cell.length_b   1.000
_cell.length_c   1.000
_cell.angle_alpha   90.00
_cell.angle_beta   90.00
_cell.angle_gamma   90.00
#
_symmetry.space_group_name_H-M   'P 1'
#
loop_
_entity.id
_entity.type
_entity.pdbx_description
1 polymer ?
#
loop_
_entity_poly.entity_id
_entity_poly.type
_entity_poly.pdbx_seq_one_letter_code
_entity_poly.pdbx_strand_id
1 'polypeptide(L)' 'QRPDDTVETVKKRLGVYFTETAPLIDYYTRAGKLLEIDGEGSVDEVGRRMLKSLRRELVRQGER' A
#
# COMPACT_ATOMS: atom_id res chain seq x y z
N GLN A 1 -19.10 15.32 0.37
CA GLN A 1 -17.75 15.90 0.55
C GLN A 1 -17.54 16.15 2.02
N ARG A 2 -16.40 15.72 2.56
CA ARG A 2 -16.09 15.96 3.96
C ARG A 2 -15.71 17.43 4.15
N PRO A 3 -15.91 18.00 5.34
CA PRO A 3 -15.56 19.41 5.61
C PRO A 3 -14.06 19.71 5.51
N ASP A 4 -13.19 18.69 5.54
CA ASP A 4 -11.74 18.82 5.50
C ASP A 4 -11.12 18.62 4.11
N ASP A 5 -11.93 18.41 3.06
CA ASP A 5 -11.48 18.20 1.67
C ASP A 5 -11.08 19.52 1.00
N THR A 6 -10.05 20.20 1.53
CA THR A 6 -9.47 21.41 0.94
C THR A 6 -8.12 21.11 0.29
N VAL A 7 -7.75 21.90 -0.73
CA VAL A 7 -6.43 21.80 -1.39
C VAL A 7 -5.29 21.92 -0.37
N GLU A 8 -5.44 22.79 0.62
CA GLU A 8 -4.45 22.99 1.69
C GLU A 8 -4.31 21.73 2.57
N THR A 9 -5.45 21.14 2.97
CA THR A 9 -5.45 19.88 3.73
C THR A 9 -4.79 18.74 2.92
N VAL A 10 -5.06 18.66 1.61
CA VAL A 10 -4.46 17.64 0.73
C VAL A 10 -2.94 17.82 0.66
N LYS A 11 -2.45 19.04 0.45
CA LYS A 11 -1.01 19.33 0.42
C LYS A 11 -0.33 18.95 1.74
N LYS A 12 -0.93 19.33 2.87
CA LYS A 12 -0.41 18.98 4.20
C LYS A 12 -0.32 17.46 4.39
N ARG A 13 -1.37 16.72 4.00
CA ARG A 13 -1.40 15.25 4.08
C ARG A 13 -0.35 14.58 3.20
N LEU A 14 -0.16 15.07 1.97
CA LEU A 14 0.88 14.56 1.07
C LEU A 14 2.27 14.83 1.65
N GLY A 15 2.50 16.02 2.22
CA GLY A 15 3.75 16.35 2.91
C GLY A 15 4.09 15.33 4.01
N VAL A 16 3.14 15.08 4.93
CA VAL A 16 3.30 14.09 6.01
C VAL A 16 3.54 12.68 5.46
N TYR A 17 2.81 12.28 4.41
CA TYR A 17 3.01 10.99 3.77
C TYR A 17 4.45 10.83 3.26
N PHE A 18 4.99 11.82 2.55
CA PHE A 18 6.36 11.74 2.01
C PHE A 18 7.43 11.76 3.09
N THR A 19 7.22 12.48 4.20
CA THR A 19 8.21 12.58 5.28
C THR A 19 8.20 11.38 6.23
N GLU A 20 7.03 10.82 6.52
CA GLU A 20 6.87 9.81 7.58
C GLU A 20 6.52 8.42 7.06
N THR A 21 5.75 8.33 5.97
CA THR A 21 5.21 7.04 5.47
C THR A 21 6.01 6.48 4.31
N ALA A 22 6.38 7.30 3.31
CA ALA A 22 7.12 6.86 2.14
C ALA A 22 8.47 6.15 2.47
N PRO A 23 9.25 6.57 3.49
CA PRO A 23 10.47 5.85 3.87
C PRO A 23 10.23 4.40 4.33
N LEU A 24 9.01 4.07 4.79
CA LEU A 24 8.67 2.69 5.20
C LEU A 24 8.65 1.72 4.03
N ILE A 25 8.44 2.20 2.79
CA ILE A 25 8.51 1.37 1.58
C ILE A 25 9.89 0.73 1.48
N ASP A 26 10.94 1.54 1.56
CA ASP A 26 12.33 1.09 1.49
C ASP A 26 12.69 0.15 2.66
N TYR A 27 12.20 0.44 3.87
CA TYR A 27 12.35 -0.47 5.01
C TYR A 27 11.76 -1.87 4.75
N TYR A 28 10.50 -1.96 4.29
CA TYR A 28 9.84 -3.24 4.03
C TYR A 28 10.38 -3.95 2.79
N THR A 29 10.85 -3.22 1.79
CA THR A 29 11.56 -3.76 0.62
C THR A 29 12.82 -4.49 1.07
N ARG A 30 13.68 -3.84 1.87
CA ARG A 30 14.89 -4.47 2.40
C ARG A 30 14.60 -5.68 3.29
N ALA A 31 13.50 -5.65 4.03
CA ALA A 31 13.07 -6.76 4.86
C ALA A 31 12.52 -7.95 4.04
N GLY A 32 12.32 -7.81 2.72
CA GLY A 32 11.68 -8.81 1.88
C GLY A 32 10.20 -9.03 2.22
N LYS A 33 9.55 -8.02 2.82
CA LYS A 33 8.17 -8.10 3.33
C LYS A 33 7.17 -7.21 2.59
N LEU A 34 7.63 -6.49 1.56
CA LEU A 34 6.76 -5.63 0.76
C LEU A 34 6.09 -6.42 -0.37
N LEU A 35 4.76 -6.30 -0.49
CA LEU A 35 3.98 -6.73 -1.65
C LEU A 35 3.25 -5.52 -2.23
N GLU A 36 3.57 -5.15 -3.47
CA GLU A 36 2.89 -4.06 -4.18
C GLU A 36 1.64 -4.58 -4.91
N ILE A 37 0.54 -3.84 -4.79
CA ILE A 37 -0.76 -4.16 -5.37
C ILE A 37 -1.31 -2.93 -6.08
N ASP A 38 -1.75 -3.09 -7.33
CA ASP A 38 -2.48 -2.04 -8.04
C ASP A 38 -3.85 -1.81 -7.40
N GLY A 39 -4.06 -0.57 -6.94
CA GLY A 39 -5.26 -0.11 -6.24
C GLY A 39 -6.34 0.47 -7.15
N GLU A 40 -6.16 0.51 -8.47
CA GLU A 40 -7.17 1.01 -9.39
C GLU A 40 -8.26 -0.05 -9.68
N GLY A 41 -9.54 0.37 -9.60
CA GLY A 41 -10.71 -0.47 -9.86
C GLY A 41 -11.70 -0.50 -8.69
N SER A 42 -12.62 -1.48 -8.73
CA SER A 42 -13.57 -1.72 -7.65
C SER A 42 -12.90 -2.34 -6.41
N VAL A 43 -13.51 -2.15 -5.24
CA VAL A 43 -13.03 -2.75 -3.98
C VAL A 43 -12.88 -4.27 -4.09
N ASP A 44 -13.80 -4.95 -4.78
CA ASP A 44 -13.76 -6.40 -4.99
C ASP A 44 -12.62 -6.84 -5.92
N GLU A 45 -12.27 -6.04 -6.91
CA GLU A 45 -11.11 -6.30 -7.78
C GLU A 45 -9.80 -6.15 -7.01
N VAL A 46 -9.65 -5.05 -6.27
CA VAL A 46 -8.46 -4.80 -5.46
C VAL A 46 -8.32 -5.87 -4.38
N GLY A 47 -9.41 -6.23 -3.68
CA GLY A 47 -9.42 -7.30 -2.68
C GLY A 47 -8.99 -8.65 -3.25
N ARG A 48 -9.46 -9.00 -4.46
CA ARG A 48 -9.02 -10.22 -5.16
C ARG A 48 -7.52 -10.19 -5.48
N ARG A 49 -6.98 -9.04 -5.91
CA ARG A 49 -5.54 -8.88 -6.17
C ARG A 49 -4.72 -9.06 -4.89
N MET A 50 -5.14 -8.45 -3.78
CA MET A 50 -4.50 -8.59 -2.48
C MET A 50 -4.43 -10.05 -2.02
N LEU A 51 -5.57 -10.75 -2.02
CA LEU A 51 -5.64 -12.17 -1.61
C LEU A 51 -4.79 -13.08 -2.51
N LYS A 52 -4.78 -12.83 -3.82
CA LYS A 52 -3.96 -13.58 -4.77
C LYS A 52 -2.47 -13.41 -4.48
N SER A 53 -2.02 -12.19 -4.20
CA SER A 53 -0.62 -11.91 -3.87
C SER A 53 -0.21 -12.52 -2.53
N LEU A 54 -1.05 -12.43 -1.49
CA LEU A 54 -0.78 -13.08 -0.20
C LEU A 54 -0.67 -14.59 -0.34
N ARG A 55 -1.57 -15.23 -1.09
CA ARG A 55 -1.51 -16.68 -1.34
C ARG A 55 -0.20 -17.08 -2.04
N ARG A 56 0.23 -16.33 -3.05
CA ARG A 56 1.50 -16.57 -3.76
C ARG A 56 2.69 -16.46 -2.82
N GLU A 57 2.68 -15.47 -1.93
CA GLU A 57 3.77 -15.29 -0.95
C GLU A 57 3.83 -16.43 0.07
N LEU A 58 2.69 -16.88 0.61
CA LEU A 58 2.64 -18.00 1.54
C LEU A 58 3.17 -19.31 0.93
N VAL A 59 2.86 -19.57 -0.35
CA VAL A 59 3.42 -20.73 -1.07
C VAL A 59 4.94 -20.62 -1.21
N ARG A 60 5.45 -19.45 -1.64
CA ARG A 60 6.91 -19.20 -1.74
C ARG A 60 7.65 -19.29 -0.41
N GLN A 61 6.98 -19.09 0.72
CA GLN A 61 7.58 -19.23 2.05
C GLN A 61 7.56 -20.67 2.55
N GLY A 62 6.57 -21.49 2.15
CA GLY A 62 6.50 -22.91 2.51
C GLY A 62 7.44 -23.82 1.70
N GLU A 63 7.92 -23.35 0.54
CA GLU A 63 8.92 -24.04 -0.29
C GLU A 63 10.38 -23.72 0.10
N ARG A 64 10.58 -22.84 1.10
CA ARG A 64 11.90 -22.42 1.61
C ARG A 64 12.28 -23.14 2.89
#